data_AF-A0A933DP43-F1
#
_entry.id   AF-A0A933DP43-F1
#
_cell.length_a   1.000
_cell.length_b   1.000
_cell.length_c   1.000
_cell.angle_alpha   90.00
_cell.angle_beta   90.00
_cell.angle_gamma   90.00
#
_symmetry.space_group_name_H-M   'P 1'
#
loop_
_entity.id
_entity.type
_entity.pdbx_description
1 polymer ?
#
loop_
_entity_poly.entity_id
_entity_poly.type
_entity_poly.pdbx_seq_one_letter_code
_entity_poly.pdbx_strand_id
1 'polypeptide(L)'
;MEKKSSHDSVPATRVMQTCPLCNTVYDEQYSRILAGHGNANLVHTTCARCRSAVVALVVTGKNGVSSVGMLTDMNYDDALRFHADDAISIDDCVTLHQFLATPSFFGDAVATHYDVSIDRDTTKRKRAVGARKR
;
A
#
# COMPACT_ATOMS: atom_id res chain seq x y z
N MET A 1 6.19 -5.40 39.02
CA MET A 1 5.63 -4.03 39.13
C MET A 1 6.27 -3.18 38.05
N GLU A 2 5.73 -3.21 36.84
CA GLU A 2 6.22 -2.37 35.73
C GLU A 2 5.69 -0.95 35.89
N LYS A 3 6.62 0.01 35.90
CA LYS A 3 6.35 1.43 36.10
C LYS A 3 5.69 2.01 34.84
N LYS A 4 4.43 2.44 34.97
CA LYS A 4 3.76 3.32 34.00
C LYS A 4 4.47 4.70 34.03
N SER A 5 5.26 5.00 33.01
CA SER A 5 5.77 6.36 32.81
C SER A 5 4.72 7.18 32.06
N SER A 6 4.16 8.16 32.76
CA SER A 6 3.29 9.21 32.23
C SER A 6 4.09 10.16 31.33
N HIS A 7 4.10 9.87 30.04
CA HIS A 7 4.39 10.85 28.99
C HIS A 7 3.20 10.75 28.05
N ASP A 8 2.45 11.84 27.83
CA ASP A 8 1.23 11.85 27.01
C ASP A 8 1.52 11.33 25.59
N SER A 9 1.39 10.02 25.39
CA SER A 9 1.54 9.37 24.10
C SER A 9 0.18 9.37 23.44
N VAL A 10 -0.01 10.23 22.45
CA VAL A 10 -1.14 10.12 21.52
C VAL A 10 -1.15 8.67 21.03
N PRO A 11 -2.22 7.88 21.27
CA PRO A 11 -2.26 6.51 20.81
C PRO A 11 -2.13 6.51 19.29
N ALA A 12 -1.35 5.57 18.73
CA ALA A 12 -1.03 5.57 17.30
C ALA A 12 -2.28 5.58 16.39
N THR A 13 -3.37 5.00 16.86
CA THR A 13 -4.70 5.02 16.20
C THR A 13 -5.30 6.42 16.06
N ARG A 14 -4.83 7.39 16.86
CA ARG A 14 -5.36 8.76 16.95
C ARG A 14 -4.54 9.78 16.17
N VAL A 15 -3.50 9.35 15.45
CA VAL A 15 -2.64 10.26 14.66
C VAL A 15 -3.32 10.68 13.35
N MET A 16 -4.13 9.80 12.76
CA MET A 16 -4.99 10.12 11.61
C MET A 16 -6.43 10.29 12.08
N GLN A 17 -6.87 11.55 12.27
CA GLN A 17 -8.20 11.85 12.82
C GLN A 17 -9.30 11.91 11.77
N THR A 18 -8.98 12.21 10.51
CA THR A 18 -9.97 12.45 9.46
C THR A 18 -9.69 11.65 8.19
N CYS A 19 -10.75 11.17 7.55
CA CYS A 19 -10.68 10.48 6.27
C CYS A 19 -10.27 11.44 5.14
N PRO A 20 -9.22 11.14 4.36
CA PRO A 20 -8.75 12.05 3.30
C PRO A 20 -9.70 12.11 2.10
N LEU A 21 -10.67 11.21 1.99
CA LEU A 21 -11.63 11.18 0.88
C LEU A 21 -12.91 11.97 1.17
N CYS A 22 -13.46 11.83 2.37
CA CYS A 22 -14.77 12.40 2.71
C CYS A 22 -14.75 13.32 3.94
N ASN A 23 -13.57 13.59 4.49
CA ASN A 23 -13.32 14.45 5.65
C ASN A 23 -14.09 14.05 6.93
N THR A 24 -14.61 12.82 6.98
CA THR A 24 -15.30 12.31 8.16
C THR A 24 -14.27 11.93 9.21
N VAL A 25 -14.53 12.29 10.46
CA VAL A 25 -13.70 11.87 11.60
C VAL A 25 -13.74 10.34 11.71
N TYR A 26 -12.58 9.72 11.83
CA TYR A 26 -12.51 8.28 12.02
C TYR A 26 -13.05 7.91 13.40
N ASP A 27 -13.82 6.84 13.44
CA ASP A 27 -14.28 6.24 14.67
C ASP A 27 -13.21 5.24 15.15
N GLU A 28 -12.81 5.38 16.42
CA GLU A 28 -11.77 4.56 17.06
C GLU A 28 -12.10 3.06 17.00
N GLN A 29 -13.38 2.67 16.94
CA GLN A 29 -13.80 1.27 16.82
C GLN A 29 -13.34 0.61 15.52
N TYR A 30 -13.11 1.40 14.48
CA TYR A 30 -12.65 0.93 13.16
C TYR A 30 -11.16 1.18 12.94
N SER A 31 -10.41 1.57 13.97
CA SER A 31 -8.95 1.74 13.91
C SER A 31 -8.26 0.67 14.76
N ARG A 32 -7.42 -0.15 14.14
CA ARG A 32 -6.77 -1.30 14.77
C ARG A 32 -5.29 -1.31 14.45
N ILE A 33 -4.48 -1.68 15.44
CA ILE A 33 -3.05 -1.91 15.23
C ILE A 33 -2.89 -3.27 14.56
N LEU A 34 -2.21 -3.30 13.41
CA LEU A 34 -1.82 -4.52 12.70
C LEU A 34 -0.53 -5.10 13.28
N ALA A 35 0.45 -4.24 13.54
CA ALA A 35 1.75 -4.61 14.09
C ALA A 35 2.42 -3.43 14.81
N GLY A 36 3.36 -3.73 15.69
CA GLY A 36 4.14 -2.71 16.40
C GLY A 36 5.57 -3.18 16.65
N HIS A 37 6.54 -2.28 16.46
CA HIS A 37 7.94 -2.51 16.78
C HIS A 37 8.58 -1.24 17.36
N GLY A 38 8.95 -1.30 18.64
CA GLY A 38 9.52 -0.15 19.35
C GLY A 38 8.54 1.02 19.40
N ASN A 39 8.88 2.11 18.70
CA ASN A 39 8.06 3.32 18.62
C ASN A 39 7.28 3.47 17.30
N ALA A 40 7.26 2.41 16.48
CA ALA A 40 6.54 2.37 15.22
C ALA A 40 5.33 1.43 15.33
N ASN A 41 4.16 1.90 14.88
CA ASN A 41 2.92 1.13 14.86
C ASN A 41 2.33 1.18 13.45
N LEU A 42 1.98 0.01 12.92
CA LEU A 42 1.19 -0.10 11.69
C LEU A 42 -0.28 -0.17 12.08
N VAL A 43 -1.07 0.77 11.57
CA VAL A 43 -2.49 0.95 11.91
C VAL A 43 -3.32 0.77 10.65
N HIS A 44 -4.39 -0.01 10.74
CA HIS A 44 -5.45 -0.08 9.74
C HIS A 44 -6.67 0.66 10.26
N THR A 45 -7.26 1.51 9.42
CA THR A 45 -8.50 2.22 9.75
C THR A 45 -9.48 2.16 8.58
N THR A 46 -10.74 1.83 8.83
CA THR A 46 -11.82 1.91 7.85
C THR A 46 -12.75 3.09 8.14
N CYS A 47 -13.06 3.92 7.13
CA CYS A 47 -14.03 5.00 7.29
C CYS A 47 -15.45 4.45 7.39
N ALA A 48 -16.18 4.79 8.45
CA ALA A 48 -17.59 4.39 8.60
C ALA A 48 -18.53 5.01 7.53
N ARG A 49 -18.15 6.16 6.93
CA ARG A 49 -18.96 6.85 5.91
C ARG A 49 -18.73 6.31 4.50
N CYS A 50 -17.51 6.46 3.97
CA CYS A 50 -17.21 6.12 2.58
C CYS A 50 -16.57 4.74 2.39
N ARG A 51 -16.37 3.98 3.49
CA ARG A 51 -15.81 2.62 3.51
C ARG A 51 -14.39 2.45 2.96
N SER A 52 -13.73 3.52 2.54
CA SER A 52 -12.31 3.49 2.19
C SER A 52 -11.46 3.13 3.40
N ALA A 53 -10.40 2.37 3.17
CA ALA A 53 -9.45 1.99 4.21
C ALA A 53 -8.11 2.74 4.05
N VAL A 54 -7.43 2.95 5.18
CA VAL A 54 -6.07 3.47 5.21
C VAL A 54 -5.23 2.52 6.03
N VAL A 55 -4.05 2.15 5.52
CA VAL A 55 -2.99 1.54 6.30
C VAL A 55 -1.91 2.61 6.53
N ALA A 56 -1.56 2.86 7.79
CA ALA A 56 -0.63 3.91 8.17
C ALA A 56 0.46 3.40 9.10
N LEU A 57 1.71 3.68 8.76
CA LEU A 57 2.84 3.55 9.66
C LEU A 57 2.96 4.83 10.48
N VAL A 58 2.84 4.72 11.79
CA VAL A 58 2.91 5.82 12.75
C VAL A 58 4.16 5.63 13.60
N VAL A 59 5.08 6.59 13.56
CA VAL A 59 6.34 6.58 14.32
C VAL A 59 6.35 7.72 15.34
N THR A 60 6.48 7.37 16.62
CA THR A 60 6.52 8.33 17.72
C THR A 60 7.96 8.55 18.18
N GLY A 61 8.57 9.66 17.79
CA GLY A 61 9.92 10.02 18.21
C GLY A 61 9.92 11.02 19.38
N LYS A 62 11.11 11.33 19.90
CA LYS A 62 11.30 12.40 20.89
C LYS A 62 10.90 13.79 20.35
N ASN A 63 11.00 13.98 19.04
CA ASN A 63 10.75 15.25 18.37
C ASN A 63 9.32 15.35 17.79
N GLY A 64 8.43 14.43 18.15
CA GLY A 64 7.04 14.41 17.69
C GLY A 64 6.64 13.11 17.00
N VAL A 65 5.48 13.16 16.35
CA VAL A 65 4.88 12.02 15.66
C VAL A 65 4.99 12.23 14.16
N SER A 66 5.43 11.20 13.44
CA SER A 66 5.42 11.14 11.97
C SER A 66 4.53 9.99 11.52
N SER A 67 3.86 10.13 10.37
CA SER A 67 3.07 9.05 9.79
C SER A 67 3.16 9.03 8.27
N VAL A 68 3.22 7.84 7.70
CA VAL A 68 3.04 7.60 6.26
C VAL A 68 1.85 6.67 6.09
N GLY A 69 0.86 7.10 5.33
CA GLY A 69 -0.36 6.36 5.08
C GLY A 69 -0.56 6.05 3.61
N MET A 70 -1.18 4.91 3.33
CA MET A 70 -1.63 4.49 2.01
C MET A 70 -3.14 4.29 2.05
N LEU A 71 -3.84 4.85 1.07
CA LEU A 71 -5.25 4.56 0.83
C LEU A 71 -5.37 3.21 0.13
N THR A 72 -6.24 2.35 0.63
CA THR A 72 -6.37 0.97 0.16
C THR A 72 -7.85 0.57 0.16
N ASP A 73 -8.17 -0.47 -0.61
CA ASP A 73 -9.45 -1.18 -0.58
C ASP A 73 -9.45 -2.38 0.38
N MET A 74 -8.32 -2.67 1.04
CA MET A 74 -8.17 -3.80 1.96
C MET A 74 -9.05 -3.63 3.20
N ASN A 75 -9.82 -4.67 3.52
CA ASN A 75 -10.42 -4.78 4.84
C ASN A 75 -9.34 -5.14 5.88
N TYR A 76 -9.71 -5.22 7.17
CA TYR A 76 -8.75 -5.50 8.23
C TYR A 76 -8.10 -6.88 8.08
N ASP A 77 -8.87 -7.90 7.69
CA ASP A 77 -8.40 -9.27 7.55
C ASP A 77 -7.48 -9.40 6.32
N ASP A 78 -7.77 -8.69 5.23
CA ASP A 78 -6.88 -8.59 4.07
C ASP A 78 -5.55 -7.98 4.46
N ALA A 79 -5.58 -6.86 5.19
CA ALA A 79 -4.36 -6.18 5.62
C ALA A 79 -3.54 -7.03 6.59
N LEU A 80 -4.19 -7.81 7.45
CA LEU A 80 -3.53 -8.76 8.34
C LEU A 80 -2.87 -9.90 7.55
N ARG A 81 -3.58 -10.47 6.55
CA ARG A 81 -3.04 -11.51 5.68
C ARG A 81 -1.83 -11.01 4.88
N PHE A 82 -1.95 -9.88 4.18
CA PHE A 82 -0.85 -9.31 3.41
C PHE A 82 0.34 -8.86 4.26
N HIS A 83 0.12 -8.53 5.53
CA HIS A 83 1.23 -8.25 6.45
C HIS A 83 2.02 -9.51 6.82
N ALA A 84 1.36 -10.68 6.86
CA ALA A 84 1.98 -11.96 7.19
C ALA A 84 2.54 -12.70 5.97
N ASP A 85 2.06 -12.38 4.76
CA ASP A 85 2.54 -12.95 3.51
C ASP A 85 3.94 -12.40 3.13
N ASP A 86 4.67 -13.17 2.32
CA ASP A 86 5.97 -12.76 1.80
C ASP A 86 5.84 -11.54 0.88
N ALA A 87 6.92 -10.73 0.83
CA ALA A 87 6.99 -9.61 -0.09
C ALA A 87 6.94 -10.11 -1.54
N ILE A 88 6.15 -9.43 -2.38
CA ILE A 88 6.07 -9.72 -3.82
C ILE A 88 7.47 -9.63 -4.43
N SER A 89 7.91 -10.74 -5.04
CA SER A 89 9.21 -10.85 -5.67
C SER A 89 9.17 -10.42 -7.15
N ILE A 90 10.36 -10.31 -7.75
CA ILE A 90 10.48 -10.07 -9.19
C ILE A 90 9.94 -11.27 -9.99
N ASP A 91 10.14 -12.48 -9.49
CA ASP A 91 9.69 -13.70 -10.16
C ASP A 91 8.16 -13.80 -10.17
N ASP A 92 7.49 -13.34 -9.10
CA ASP A 92 6.02 -13.22 -9.07
C ASP A 92 5.52 -12.28 -10.17
N CYS A 93 6.19 -11.13 -10.33
CA CYS A 93 5.86 -10.16 -11.39
C CYS A 93 6.04 -10.74 -12.79
N VAL A 94 7.15 -11.47 -13.03
CA VAL A 94 7.44 -12.11 -14.32
C VAL A 94 6.44 -13.23 -14.60
N THR A 95 6.14 -14.05 -13.60
CA THR A 95 5.17 -15.15 -13.69
C THR A 95 3.79 -14.62 -14.03
N LEU A 96 3.33 -13.57 -13.34
CA LEU A 96 2.06 -12.92 -13.63
C LEU A 96 2.05 -12.35 -15.05
N HIS A 97 3.11 -11.67 -15.48
CA HIS A 97 3.20 -11.13 -16.83
C HIS A 97 3.08 -12.21 -17.91
N GLN A 98 3.81 -13.32 -17.77
CA GLN A 98 3.75 -14.44 -18.70
C GLN A 98 2.36 -15.10 -18.72
N PHE A 99 1.75 -15.25 -17.55
CA PHE A 99 0.40 -15.77 -17.40
C PHE A 99 -0.63 -14.90 -18.14
N LEU A 100 -0.59 -13.58 -17.93
CA LEU A 100 -1.49 -12.62 -18.58
C LEU A 100 -1.25 -12.53 -20.10
N ALA A 101 -0.02 -12.75 -20.56
CA ALA A 101 0.31 -12.77 -22.00
C ALA A 101 -0.17 -14.04 -22.71
N THR A 102 -0.69 -15.03 -21.98
CA THR A 102 -1.19 -16.28 -22.58
C THR A 102 -2.55 -16.03 -23.24
N PRO A 103 -2.72 -16.28 -24.56
CA PRO A 103 -3.93 -15.93 -25.31
C PRO A 103 -5.23 -16.56 -24.78
N SER A 104 -5.14 -17.69 -24.08
CA SER A 104 -6.30 -18.39 -23.51
C SER A 104 -6.74 -17.84 -22.16
N PHE A 105 -5.95 -16.98 -21.50
CA PHE A 105 -6.31 -16.42 -20.19
C PHE A 105 -7.44 -15.39 -20.31
N PHE A 106 -7.28 -14.48 -21.27
CA PHE A 106 -8.33 -13.57 -21.70
C PHE A 106 -9.07 -14.22 -22.88
N GLY A 107 -9.94 -15.20 -22.64
CA GLY A 107 -10.86 -15.65 -23.69
C GLY A 107 -11.52 -14.45 -24.38
N ASP A 108 -11.81 -14.56 -25.69
CA ASP A 108 -12.17 -13.55 -26.70
C ASP A 108 -12.95 -12.25 -26.29
N ALA A 109 -13.52 -12.19 -25.08
CA ALA A 109 -14.29 -11.09 -24.53
C ALA A 109 -13.50 -9.89 -23.97
N VAL A 110 -12.22 -10.04 -23.57
CA VAL A 110 -11.47 -8.91 -22.95
C VAL A 110 -10.69 -8.08 -23.98
N ALA A 111 -10.25 -8.70 -25.08
CA ALA A 111 -9.55 -8.01 -26.17
C ALA A 111 -10.38 -6.91 -26.85
N THR A 112 -11.72 -6.92 -26.69
CA THR A 112 -12.63 -5.96 -27.33
C THR A 112 -12.95 -4.73 -26.49
N HIS A 113 -12.58 -4.68 -25.20
CA HIS A 113 -12.95 -3.56 -24.31
C HIS A 113 -11.79 -2.83 -23.64
N TYR A 114 -10.62 -3.47 -23.50
CA TYR A 114 -9.40 -2.80 -23.07
C TYR A 114 -8.33 -2.96 -24.15
N ASP A 115 -7.87 -1.83 -24.71
CA ASP A 115 -6.70 -1.82 -25.57
C ASP A 115 -5.44 -2.07 -24.72
N VAL A 116 -5.09 -3.35 -24.55
CA VAL A 116 -3.83 -3.77 -23.91
C VAL A 116 -2.69 -3.78 -24.95
N SER A 117 -2.71 -2.83 -25.89
CA SER A 117 -1.56 -2.55 -26.75
C SER A 117 -0.52 -1.78 -25.94
N ILE A 118 0.31 -2.50 -25.18
CA ILE A 118 1.55 -1.92 -24.64
C ILE A 118 2.46 -1.67 -25.85
N ASP A 119 2.46 -0.43 -26.34
CA ASP A 119 3.31 0.04 -27.44
C ASP A 119 4.78 0.02 -27.00
N ARG A 120 5.40 -1.17 -27.06
CA ARG A 120 6.85 -1.35 -26.92
C ARG A 120 7.50 -0.94 -28.23
N ASP A 121 7.65 0.37 -28.45
CA ASP A 121 8.54 0.92 -29.48
C ASP A 121 10.01 0.61 -29.13
N THR A 122 10.39 -0.66 -29.36
CA THR A 122 11.76 -1.18 -29.21
C THR A 122 12.68 -0.68 -30.32
N THR A 123 12.14 0.02 -31.32
CA THR A 123 12.86 0.52 -32.49
C THR A 123 13.75 1.73 -32.16
N LYS A 124 13.45 2.50 -31.12
CA LYS A 124 14.24 3.70 -30.76
C LYS A 124 15.49 3.44 -29.91
N ARG A 125 15.65 2.28 -29.26
CA ARG A 125 16.82 2.02 -28.39
C ARG A 125 18.11 1.68 -29.13
N LYS A 126 18.09 1.33 -30.43
CA LYS A 126 19.30 0.94 -31.17
C LYS A 126 20.19 2.10 -31.67
N ARG A 127 19.89 3.37 -31.36
CA ARG A 127 20.67 4.53 -31.87
C ARG A 127 21.53 5.29 -30.86
N ALA A 128 21.64 4.85 -29.60
CA ALA A 128 22.40 5.57 -28.57
C ALA A 128 23.68 4.89 -28.04
N VAL A 129 24.18 3.83 -28.71
CA VAL A 129 25.45 3.15 -28.34
C VAL A 129 26.47 3.28 -29.48
N GLY A 130 26.69 4.50 -29.96
CA GLY A 130 27.56 4.73 -31.12
C GLY A 130 28.04 6.17 -31.28
N ALA A 131 28.34 6.88 -30.19
CA ALA A 131 28.98 8.20 -30.26
C ALA A 131 29.78 8.53 -28.99
N ARG A 132 30.83 7.74 -28.69
CA ARG A 132 31.98 8.21 -27.92
C ARG A 132 33.21 8.10 -28.81
N LYS A 133 33.46 9.14 -29.60
CA LYS A 133 34.77 9.35 -30.21
C LYS A 133 35.73 9.80 -29.12
N ARG A 134 36.92 9.20 -29.17
CA ARG A 134 38.12 9.51 -28.39
C ARG A 134 38.61 10.93 -28.67
#